data_AF-A0A1C5N277-F1
#
_entry.id   AF-A0A1C5N277-F1
#
_cell.length_a   1.000
_cell.length_b   1.000
_cell.length_c   1.000
_cell.angle_alpha   90.00
_cell.angle_beta   90.00
_cell.angle_gamma   90.00
#
_symmetry.space_group_name_H-M   'P 1'
#
loop_
_entity.id
_entity.type
_entity.pdbx_description
1 polymer ?
#
loop_
_entity_poly.entity_id
_entity_poly.type
_entity_poly.pdbx_seq_one_letter_code
_entity_poly.pdbx_strand_id
1 'polypeptide(L)' 'MADDQIWDYVEDYMSGKISKAAFWELIKFKYPTHQIVFCTEDALKMLHFERSETL' A
#
# COMPACT_ATOMS: atom_id res chain seq x y z
N MET A 1 -7.75 0.87 1.51
CA MET A 1 -6.59 1.40 2.26
C MET A 1 -5.36 0.99 1.50
N ALA A 2 -4.49 1.94 1.15
CA ALA A 2 -3.12 1.57 0.80
C ALA A 2 -2.55 0.80 2.00
N ASP A 3 -1.70 -0.16 1.74
CA ASP A 3 -1.27 -1.14 2.73
C ASP A 3 -0.36 -0.49 3.79
N ASP A 4 -1.00 0.14 4.79
CA ASP A 4 -0.43 0.96 5.89
C ASP A 4 0.74 0.26 6.59
N GLN A 5 0.75 -1.07 6.57
CA GLN A 5 1.79 -1.89 7.16
C GLN A 5 3.16 -1.72 6.47
N ILE A 6 3.25 -1.31 5.19
CA ILE A 6 4.56 -0.91 4.62
C ILE A 6 5.05 0.38 5.27
N TRP A 7 4.14 1.29 5.56
CA TRP A 7 4.47 2.58 6.15
C TRP A 7 4.93 2.44 7.59
N ASP A 8 4.30 1.56 8.36
CA ASP A 8 4.73 1.19 9.71
C ASP A 8 6.18 0.64 9.72
N TYR A 9 6.54 -0.22 8.75
CA TYR A 9 7.90 -0.76 8.64
C TYR A 9 8.94 0.30 8.32
N VAL A 10 8.59 1.30 7.50
CA VAL A 10 9.48 2.43 7.21
C VAL A 10 9.66 3.29 8.46
N GLU A 11 8.59 3.59 9.19
CA GLU A 11 8.68 4.37 10.43
C GLU A 11 9.49 3.65 11.52
N ASP A 12 9.26 2.35 11.70
CA ASP A 12 9.99 1.54 12.67
C ASP A 12 11.48 1.41 12.32
N TYR A 13 11.82 1.37 11.03
CA TYR A 13 13.22 1.41 10.58
C TYR A 13 13.86 2.77 10.82
N MET A 14 13.17 3.86 10.48
CA MET A 14 13.66 5.24 10.65
C MET A 14 13.81 5.62 12.12
N SER A 15 12.95 5.09 13.00
CA SER A 15 13.03 5.24 14.45
C SER A 15 14.01 4.27 15.12
N GLY A 16 14.63 3.36 14.36
CA GLY A 16 15.63 2.40 14.85
C GLY A 16 15.06 1.25 15.68
N LYS A 17 13.74 1.06 15.72
CA LYS A 17 13.09 -0.05 16.41
C LYS A 17 13.36 -1.39 15.72
N ILE A 18 13.56 -1.38 14.41
CA ILE A 18 13.95 -2.57 13.63
C ILE A 18 15.26 -2.34 12.89
N SER A 19 16.04 -3.41 12.71
CA SER A 19 17.26 -3.38 11.93
C SER A 19 16.97 -3.38 10.42
N LYS A 20 17.94 -2.94 9.62
CA LYS A 20 17.87 -3.02 8.15
C LYS A 20 17.59 -4.45 7.67
N ALA A 21 18.19 -5.45 8.31
CA ALA A 21 17.97 -6.86 7.95
C ALA A 21 16.53 -7.31 8.25
N ALA A 22 15.99 -6.94 9.42
CA ALA A 22 14.60 -7.23 9.78
C ALA A 22 13.61 -6.57 8.81
N PHE A 23 13.87 -5.32 8.41
CA PHE A 23 13.08 -4.61 7.40
C PHE A 23 12.98 -5.39 6.07
N TRP A 24 14.12 -5.86 5.53
CA TRP A 24 14.15 -6.60 4.26
C TRP A 24 13.39 -7.92 4.31
N GLU A 25 13.38 -8.60 5.46
CA GLU A 25 12.60 -9.83 5.64
C GLU A 25 11.10 -9.55 5.79
N LEU A 26 10.71 -8.45 6.44
CA LEU A 26 9.31 -8.04 6.58
C LEU A 26 8.66 -7.67 5.25
N ILE A 27 9.40 -7.03 4.33
CA ILE A 27 8.87 -6.63 3.02
C ILE A 27 8.89 -7.77 1.98
N LYS A 28 9.68 -8.83 2.21
CA LYS A 28 9.87 -9.96 1.27
C LYS A 28 8.61 -10.80 1.06
N PHE A 29 7.67 -10.76 2.00
CA PHE A 29 6.51 -11.66 2.05
C PHE A 29 5.17 -11.00 1.70
N LYS A 30 5.15 -9.72 1.32
CA LYS A 30 3.89 -9.10 0.89
C LYS A 30 3.56 -9.53 -0.53
N TYR A 31 2.46 -10.27 -0.65
CA TYR A 31 1.75 -10.53 -1.91
C TYR A 31 1.76 -9.30 -2.81
N PRO A 32 1.77 -9.45 -4.14
CA PRO A 32 1.55 -8.34 -5.05
C PRO A 32 0.20 -7.73 -4.71
N THR A 33 0.23 -6.66 -3.93
CA THR A 33 -0.90 -5.81 -3.71
C THR A 33 -1.12 -5.15 -5.06
N HIS A 34 -2.23 -5.50 -5.72
CA HIS A 34 -2.65 -4.88 -6.98
C HIS A 34 -3.16 -3.45 -6.69
N GLN A 35 -2.32 -2.65 -6.02
CA GLN A 35 -2.59 -1.25 -5.75
C GLN A 35 -2.49 -0.51 -7.08
N ILE A 36 -3.59 0.11 -7.46
CA ILE A 36 -3.66 1.00 -8.61
C ILE A 36 -3.69 2.41 -8.05
N VAL A 37 -2.74 3.24 -8.47
CA VAL A 37 -2.71 4.66 -8.14
C VAL A 37 -3.13 5.48 -9.37
N PHE A 38 -4.08 6.39 -9.18
CA PHE A 38 -4.53 7.32 -10.20
C PHE A 38 -3.90 8.69 -9.94
N CYS A 39 -2.87 9.06 -10.70
CA CYS A 39 -2.11 10.30 -10.50
C CYS A 39 -2.61 11.49 -11.32
N THR A 40 -3.64 11.31 -12.16
CA THR A 40 -4.19 12.36 -13.04
C THR A 40 -5.72 12.28 -13.10
N GLU A 41 -6.35 13.42 -13.41
CA GLU A 41 -7.82 13.47 -13.62
C GLU A 41 -8.26 12.57 -14.77
N ASP A 42 -7.47 12.50 -15.85
CA ASP A 42 -7.78 11.62 -16.99
C ASP A 42 -7.78 10.15 -16.61
N ALA A 43 -6.93 9.73 -15.67
CA ALA A 43 -6.90 8.34 -15.22
C ALA A 43 -8.19 7.94 -14.47
N LEU A 44 -8.84 8.89 -13.78
CA LEU A 44 -10.13 8.65 -13.12
C LEU A 44 -11.27 8.42 -14.11
N LYS A 45 -11.18 8.99 -15.32
CA LYS A 45 -12.21 8.82 -16.38
C LYS A 45 -12.30 7.39 -16.91
N MET A 46 -11.30 6.55 -16.61
CA MET A 46 -11.28 5.14 -16.99
C MET A 46 -12.10 4.26 -16.03
N LEU A 47 -12.56 4.79 -14.89
CA LEU A 47 -13.39 4.07 -13.95
C LEU A 47 -14.84 4.00 -14.44
N HIS A 48 -15.43 2.80 -14.43
CA HIS A 48 -16.83 2.58 -14.72
C HIS A 48 -17.55 2.12 -13.45
N PHE A 49 -18.60 2.84 -13.05
CA PHE A 49 -19.41 2.44 -11.91
C PHE A 49 -20.19 1.15 -12.24
N GLU A 50 -20.03 0.11 -11.42
CA GLU A 50 -20.71 -1.17 -11.62
C GLU A 50 -21.92 -1.33 -10.69
N ARG A 51 -21.74 -1.19 -9.38
CA ARG A 51 -22.80 -1.26 -8.37
C ARG A 51 -22.37 -0.66 -7.03
N SER A 52 -23.35 -0.46 -6.15
CA SER A 52 -23.13 -0.13 -4.73
C SER A 52 -24.06 -0.96 -3.86
N GLU A 53 -23.59 -1.37 -2.67
CA GLU A 53 -24.42 -2.04 -1.67
C GLU A 53 -24.82 -1.04 -0.60
N THR A 54 -26.09 -1.07 -0.19
CA THR A 54 -26.57 -0.27 0.94
C THR A 54 -26.39 -1.09 2.21
N LEU A 55 -25.56 -0.58 3.13
CA LEU A 55 -25.33 -1.17 4.46
C LEU A 55 -26.54 -0.99 5.38
#